data_AF-A0A497K8R7-F1
#
_entry.id   AF-A0A497K8R7-F1
#
_cell.length_a   1.000
_cell.length_b   1.000
_cell.length_c   1.000
_cell.angle_alpha   90.00
_cell.angle_beta   90.00
_cell.angle_gamma   90.00
#
_symmetry.space_group_name_H-M   'P 1'
#
loop_
_entity.id
_entity.type
_entity.pdbx_description
1 polymer ?
#
loop_
_entity_poly.entity_id
_entity_poly.type
_entity_poly.pdbx_seq_one_letter_code
_entity_poly.pdbx_strand_id
1 'polypeptide(L)' 'MLRTNVEKLVKISVMGEVSSPVFWRSAYRISAEGKPMVLPGVGGITYN' A
#
# COMPACT_ATOMS: atom_id res chain seq x y z
N MET A 1 -21.73 -22.32 -4.96
CA MET A 1 -20.88 -21.73 -3.91
C MET A 1 -19.73 -22.70 -3.64
N LEU A 2 -18.48 -22.23 -3.54
CA LEU A 2 -17.32 -23.12 -3.35
C LEU A 2 -17.30 -23.67 -1.91
N ARG A 3 -16.94 -24.94 -1.76
CA ARG A 3 -16.71 -25.56 -0.45
C ARG A 3 -15.37 -25.07 0.10
N THR A 4 -15.37 -24.51 1.31
CA THR A 4 -14.16 -24.02 1.98
C THR A 4 -14.07 -24.58 3.40
N ASN A 5 -12.91 -24.44 4.04
CA ASN A 5 -12.66 -24.78 5.44
C ASN A 5 -12.67 -23.55 6.35
N VAL A 6 -13.38 -22.49 5.97
CA VAL A 6 -13.35 -21.18 6.64
C VAL A 6 -13.64 -21.28 8.15
N GLU A 7 -14.45 -22.25 8.57
CA GLU A 7 -14.80 -22.53 9.97
C GLU A 7 -13.63 -23.05 10.82
N LYS A 8 -12.56 -23.55 10.19
CA LYS A 8 -11.38 -24.13 10.85
C LYS A 8 -10.17 -23.20 10.87
N LEU A 9 -10.30 -21.98 10.35
CA LEU A 9 -9.20 -21.03 10.30
C LEU A 9 -9.00 -20.36 11.67
N VAL A 10 -7.74 -20.28 12.12
CA VAL A 10 -7.36 -19.55 13.32
C VAL A 10 -7.26 -18.06 12.99
N LYS A 11 -7.89 -17.22 13.81
CA LYS A 11 -7.77 -15.76 13.74
C LYS A 11 -6.94 -15.28 14.93
N ILE A 12 -5.95 -14.44 14.66
CA ILE A 12 -5.02 -13.90 15.67
C ILE A 12 -4.91 -12.38 15.51
N SER A 13 -4.62 -11.70 16.61
CA SER A 13 -4.29 -10.27 16.60
C SER A 13 -2.96 -10.02 15.87
N VAL A 14 -2.97 -9.14 14.87
CA VAL A 14 -1.78 -8.65 14.19
C VAL A 14 -1.66 -7.16 14.45
N MET A 15 -0.55 -6.74 15.05
CA MET A 15 -0.28 -5.35 15.38
C MET A 15 0.43 -4.64 14.21
N GLY A 16 0.23 -3.33 14.11
CA GLY A 16 0.91 -2.48 13.12
C GLY A 16 0.83 -1.00 13.49
N GLU A 17 1.56 -0.17 12.74
CA GLU A 17 1.60 1.28 12.90
C GLU A 17 1.33 1.99 11.57
N VAL A 18 0.98 3.27 11.63
CA VAL A 18 0.80 4.09 10.44
C VAL A 18 2.17 4.42 9.86
N SER A 19 2.46 3.91 8.65
CA SER A 19 3.67 4.27 7.93
C SER A 19 3.62 5.71 7.42
N SER A 20 4.77 6.37 7.35
CA SER A 20 4.88 7.71 6.75
C SER A 20 4.74 7.66 5.21
N PRO A 21 4.35 8.75 4.53
CA PRO A 21 4.41 8.83 3.07
C PRO A 21 5.81 8.51 2.54
N VAL A 22 5.89 7.65 1.54
CA VAL A 22 7.15 7.10 1.04
C VAL A 22 7.53 7.73 -0.29
N PHE A 23 8.66 8.43 -0.28
CA PHE A 23 9.44 8.77 -1.45
C PHE A 23 10.78 8.04 -1.31
N TRP A 24 11.03 7.06 -2.19
CA TRP A 24 12.15 6.12 -2.03
C TRP A 24 13.50 6.78 -2.34
N ARG A 25 14.17 6.38 -3.43
CA ARG A 25 15.45 6.99 -3.86
C ARG A 25 15.29 8.30 -4.63
N SER A 26 14.07 8.63 -5.04
CA SER A 26 13.79 9.78 -5.92
C SER A 26 12.42 10.37 -5.60
N ALA A 27 12.32 11.70 -5.74
CA ALA A 27 11.05 12.42 -5.72
C ALA A 27 10.22 12.20 -7.00
N TYR A 28 10.85 11.70 -8.07
CA TYR A 28 10.22 11.50 -9.36
C TYR A 28 9.64 10.10 -9.54
N ARG A 29 8.43 10.04 -10.09
CA ARG A 29 7.85 8.84 -10.71
C ARG A 29 7.87 9.01 -12.23
N ILE A 30 8.09 7.91 -12.94
CA ILE A 30 8.17 7.92 -14.40
C ILE A 30 6.77 7.60 -14.96
N SER A 31 6.24 8.50 -15.79
CA SER A 31 4.96 8.30 -16.49
C SER A 31 5.09 7.19 -17.55
N ALA A 32 3.97 6.75 -18.12
CA ALA A 32 3.96 5.77 -19.20
C ALA A 32 4.73 6.26 -20.46
N GLU A 33 4.83 7.57 -20.64
CA GLU A 33 5.57 8.23 -21.73
C GLU A 33 7.05 8.48 -21.39
N GLY A 34 7.52 7.99 -20.24
CA GLY A 34 8.91 8.15 -19.81
C GLY A 34 9.23 9.53 -19.21
N LYS A 35 8.23 10.34 -18.84
CA LYS A 35 8.45 11.68 -18.28
C LYS A 35 8.53 11.64 -16.75
N PRO A 36 9.49 12.32 -16.11
CA PRO A 36 9.54 12.41 -14.65
C PRO A 36 8.43 13.33 -14.13
N MET A 37 7.73 12.89 -13.10
CA MET A 37 6.64 13.63 -12.45
C MET A 37 6.82 13.63 -10.93
N VAL A 38 6.51 14.75 -10.28
CA VAL A 38 6.45 14.85 -8.82
C VAL A 38 5.00 14.70 -8.39
N LEU A 39 4.64 13.51 -7.91
CA LEU A 39 3.30 13.17 -7.46
C LEU A 39 3.35 12.61 -6.02
N PRO A 40 2.22 12.42 -5.32
CA PRO A 40 2.20 11.65 -4.08
C PRO A 40 2.60 10.19 -4.27
N GLY A 41 3.12 9.57 -3.21
CA GLY A 41 3.51 8.16 -3.16
C GLY A 41 2.54 7.26 -2.43
N VAL A 42 3.05 6.11 -2.00
CA VAL A 42 2.33 5.20 -1.09
C VAL A 42 2.68 5.53 0.36
N GLY A 43 1.91 4.99 1.31
CA GLY A 43 2.08 5.23 2.74
C GLY A 43 1.42 6.53 3.22
N GLY A 44 1.45 6.76 4.52
CA GLY A 44 0.74 7.87 5.15
C GLY A 44 -0.78 7.69 5.20
N ILE A 45 -1.45 8.73 5.71
CA ILE A 45 -2.90 8.88 5.68
C ILE A 45 -3.21 9.87 4.56
N THR A 46 -3.83 9.38 3.49
CA THR A 46 -4.31 10.25 2.40
C THR A 46 -5.72 10.72 2.75
N TYR A 47 -5.91 12.02 2.85
CA TYR A 47 -7.18 12.60 3.30
C TYR A 47 -8.30 12.53 2.25
N ASN A 48 -7.94 12.33 0.97
CA ASN A 48 -8.83 12.41 -0.18
C ASN A 48 -8.46 11.43 -1.29
#